data_AF-A0A2N5FG45-F1
#
_entry.id   AF-A0A2N5FG45-F1
#
_cell.length_a   1.000
_cell.length_b   1.000
_cell.length_c   1.000
_cell.angle_alpha   90.00
_cell.angle_beta   90.00
_cell.angle_gamma   90.00
#
_symmetry.space_group_name_H-M   'P 1'
#
loop_
_entity.id
_entity.type
_entity.pdbx_description
1 polymer ?
#
loop_
_entity_poly.entity_id
_entity_poly.type
_entity_poly.pdbx_seq_one_letter_code
_entity_poly.pdbx_strand_id
1 'polypeptide(L)' 'MVQMPEKTELEKEKGQRGAEQKYIRETNRTNRGVKKGKHYMTKESNHVPSVLVEGGFMANKKSAALLKSDAYR' A
#
# COMPACT_ATOMS: atom_id res chain seq x y z
N MET A 1 -9.19 29.61 12.59
CA MET A 1 -8.09 28.90 11.91
C MET A 1 -7.81 27.64 12.71
N VAL A 2 -8.22 26.46 12.24
CA VAL A 2 -7.94 25.21 12.97
C VAL A 2 -6.55 24.75 12.57
N GLN A 3 -5.64 24.79 13.53
CA GLN A 3 -4.29 24.25 13.42
C GLN A 3 -4.38 22.74 13.58
N MET A 4 -4.32 21.98 12.49
CA MET A 4 -4.12 20.53 12.54
C MET A 4 -3.11 20.10 11.47
N PRO A 5 -1.88 19.69 11.84
CA PRO A 5 -1.20 18.76 10.93
C PRO A 5 -0.29 17.66 11.53
N GLU A 6 0.14 17.69 12.79
CA GLU A 6 1.19 16.73 13.23
C GLU A 6 0.70 15.30 13.51
N LYS A 7 -0.43 15.13 14.20
CA LYS A 7 -0.90 13.78 14.59
C LYS A 7 -1.37 12.95 13.39
N THR A 8 -1.95 13.60 12.38
CA THR A 8 -2.50 12.94 11.19
C THR A 8 -1.44 12.34 10.27
N GLU A 9 -0.25 12.95 10.17
CA GLU A 9 0.81 12.42 9.31
C GLU A 9 1.47 11.17 9.90
N LEU A 10 1.67 11.14 11.23
CA LEU A 10 2.18 9.97 11.93
C LEU A 10 1.22 8.77 11.83
N GLU A 11 -0.08 9.01 11.91
CA GLU A 11 -1.10 7.97 11.77
C GLU A 11 -1.13 7.40 10.34
N LYS A 12 -1.02 8.26 9.32
CA LYS A 12 -0.88 7.82 7.94
C LYS A 12 0.38 6.98 7.75
N GLU A 13 1.50 7.39 8.34
CA GLU A 13 2.75 6.64 8.28
C GLU A 13 2.63 5.26 8.93
N LYS A 14 2.02 5.17 10.11
CA LYS A 14 1.75 3.89 10.76
C LYS A 14 0.83 3.01 9.92
N GLY A 15 -0.21 3.59 9.31
CA GLY A 15 -1.15 2.88 8.44
C GLY A 15 -0.49 2.25 7.22
N GLN A 16 0.29 3.03 6.45
CA GLN A 16 0.98 2.53 5.26
C GLN A 16 2.03 1.45 5.62
N ARG A 17 2.75 1.61 6.73
CA ARG A 17 3.74 0.62 7.21
C ARG A 17 3.07 -0.66 7.71
N GLY A 18 1.95 -0.56 8.41
CA GLY A 18 1.18 -1.71 8.86
C GLY A 18 0.64 -2.54 7.69
N ALA A 19 0.13 -1.88 6.64
CA ALA A 19 -0.33 -2.54 5.43
C ALA A 19 0.82 -3.26 4.69
N GLU A 20 1.98 -2.59 4.52
CA GLU A 20 3.19 -3.19 3.94
C GLU A 20 3.64 -4.43 4.72
N GLN A 21 3.79 -4.32 6.03
CA GLN A 21 4.27 -5.42 6.87
C GLN A 21 3.33 -6.62 6.83
N LYS A 22 2.01 -6.39 6.88
CA LYS A 22 1.02 -7.46 6.76
C LYS A 22 1.12 -8.17 5.41
N TYR A 23 1.20 -7.41 4.32
CA TYR A 23 1.33 -7.95 2.96
C TYR A 23 2.58 -8.82 2.82
N ILE A 24 3.74 -8.36 3.29
CA ILE A 24 5.00 -9.13 3.19
C ILE A 24 4.94 -10.41 4.03
N ARG A 25 4.40 -10.32 5.25
CA ARG A 25 4.26 -11.48 6.14
C ARG A 25 3.37 -12.56 5.53
N GLU A 26 2.28 -12.19 4.88
CA GLU A 26 1.29 -13.13 4.34
C GLU A 26 1.70 -13.71 2.99
N THR A 27 2.41 -12.95 2.17
CA THR A 27 2.72 -13.36 0.79
C THR A 27 4.16 -13.85 0.59
N ASN A 28 5.04 -13.65 1.59
CA ASN A 28 6.47 -13.92 1.53
C ASN A 28 7.14 -13.32 0.27
N ARG A 29 6.64 -12.16 -0.18
CA ARG A 29 7.22 -11.44 -1.32
C ARG A 29 8.35 -10.51 -0.89
N THR A 30 9.18 -10.14 -1.86
CA THR A 30 10.22 -9.13 -1.67
C THR A 30 9.62 -7.81 -1.22
N ASN A 31 10.08 -7.27 -0.09
CA ASN A 31 9.70 -5.96 0.39
C ASN A 31 10.28 -4.87 -0.53
N ARG A 32 9.41 -4.03 -1.10
CA ARG A 32 9.76 -2.94 -2.03
C ARG A 32 9.62 -1.54 -1.45
N GLY A 33 9.23 -1.42 -0.18
CA GLY A 33 9.07 -0.14 0.48
C GLY A 33 7.74 0.57 0.15
N VAL A 34 7.32 1.40 1.09
CA VAL A 34 6.30 2.44 0.87
C VAL A 34 6.90 3.58 0.05
N LYS A 35 6.15 4.06 -0.95
CA LYS A 35 6.57 5.14 -1.84
C LYS A 35 5.53 6.25 -1.89
N LYS A 36 5.99 7.50 -1.96
CA LYS A 36 5.12 8.64 -2.23
C LYS A 36 4.79 8.69 -3.72
N GLY A 37 3.52 8.90 -4.05
CA GLY A 37 3.02 9.01 -5.42
C GLY A 37 1.84 9.97 -5.51
N LYS A 38 1.57 10.49 -6.71
CA LYS A 38 0.44 11.40 -7.00
C LYS A 38 -0.63 10.69 -7.80
N HIS A 39 -1.16 9.60 -7.25
CA HIS A 39 -2.24 8.85 -7.89
C HIS A 39 -3.57 9.56 -7.63
N TYR A 40 -4.43 9.59 -8.64
CA TYR A 40 -5.72 10.28 -8.56
C TYR A 40 -6.55 9.79 -7.37
N MET A 41 -6.68 8.47 -7.19
CA MET A 41 -7.46 7.89 -6.09
C MET A 41 -7.00 8.31 -4.69
N THR A 42 -5.69 8.35 -4.42
CA THR A 42 -5.15 8.70 -3.11
C THR A 42 -5.15 10.21 -2.90
N LYS A 43 -5.03 10.99 -3.99
CA LYS A 43 -5.13 12.45 -3.97
C LYS A 43 -6.55 12.92 -3.66
N GLU A 44 -7.55 12.35 -4.32
CA GLU A 44 -8.95 12.77 -4.16
C GLU A 44 -9.60 12.17 -2.90
N SER A 45 -9.03 11.12 -2.32
CA SER A 45 -9.45 10.56 -1.02
C SER A 45 -8.78 11.24 0.18
N ASN A 46 -8.37 12.51 0.07
CA ASN A 46 -7.58 13.21 1.10
C ASN A 46 -8.29 13.44 2.45
N HIS A 47 -9.60 13.23 2.50
CA HIS A 47 -10.43 13.34 3.70
C HIS A 47 -10.39 12.07 4.56
N VAL A 48 -9.79 10.99 4.07
CA VAL A 48 -9.59 9.73 4.80
C VAL A 48 -8.18 9.16 4.54
N PRO A 49 -7.62 8.34 5.44
CA PRO A 49 -6.38 7.61 5.15
C PRO A 49 -6.57 6.68 3.94
N SER A 50 -5.70 6.80 2.94
CA SER A 50 -5.75 5.96 1.74
C SER A 50 -4.35 5.56 1.28
N VAL A 51 -4.23 4.32 0.77
CA VAL A 51 -3.00 3.78 0.19
C VAL A 51 -3.35 3.06 -1.10
N LEU A 52 -2.40 3.06 -2.06
CA LEU A 52 -2.47 2.23 -3.26
C LEU A 52 -1.47 1.08 -3.08
N VAL A 53 -1.95 -0.15 -3.21
CA VAL A 53 -1.12 -1.35 -3.08
C VAL A 53 -0.86 -1.95 -4.46
N GLU A 54 0.41 -1.98 -4.85
CA GLU A 54 0.89 -2.70 -6.03
C GLU A 54 1.21 -4.15 -5.65
N GLY A 55 0.22 -5.04 -5.72
CA GLY A 55 0.32 -6.44 -5.27
C GLY A 55 1.27 -7.34 -6.09
N GLY A 56 1.80 -6.87 -7.21
CA GLY A 56 2.81 -7.60 -7.98
C GLY A 56 2.93 -7.13 -9.42
N PHE A 57 3.81 -7.80 -10.17
CA PHE A 57 4.10 -7.44 -11.56
C PHE A 57 3.43 -8.40 -12.54
N MET A 58 2.40 -7.95 -13.24
CA MET A 58 1.73 -8.76 -14.26
C MET A 58 2.63 -9.05 -15.47
N ALA A 59 3.64 -8.20 -15.73
CA ALA A 59 4.64 -8.44 -16.78
C ALA A 59 5.68 -9.51 -16.39
N ASN A 60 5.78 -9.89 -15.11
CA ASN A 60 6.62 -10.99 -14.67
C ASN A 60 5.78 -12.28 -14.65
N LYS A 61 6.13 -13.26 -15.50
CA LYS A 61 5.36 -14.50 -15.64
C LYS A 61 5.14 -15.25 -14.30
N LYS A 62 6.15 -15.26 -13.40
CA LYS A 62 6.04 -15.93 -12.09
C LYS A 62 5.09 -15.18 -11.16
N SER A 63 5.23 -13.85 -11.07
CA SER A 63 4.33 -13.02 -10.25
C SER A 63 2.89 -13.07 -10.77
N ALA A 64 2.69 -13.02 -12.08
CA ALA A 64 1.36 -13.11 -12.69
C ALA A 64 0.68 -14.47 -12.43
N ALA A 65 1.44 -15.57 -12.44
CA ALA A 65 0.91 -16.88 -12.11
C ALA A 65 0.47 -16.97 -10.63
N LEU A 66 1.26 -16.42 -9.72
CA LEU A 66 0.90 -16.34 -8.29
C LEU A 66 -0.37 -15.50 -8.07
N LEU A 67 -0.46 -14.31 -8.66
CA LEU A 67 -1.64 -13.44 -8.50
C LEU A 67 -2.94 -14.08 -9.00
N LYS A 68 -2.84 -15.05 -9.92
CA LYS A 68 -3.97 -15.80 -10.46
C LYS A 68 -4.36 -17.02 -9.62
N SER A 69 -3.55 -17.47 -8.66
CA SER A 69 -3.91 -18.62 -7.85
C SER A 69 -4.84 -18.26 -6.70
N ASP A 70 -5.76 -19.16 -6.38
CA ASP A 70 -6.72 -18.97 -5.28
C ASP A 70 -6.03 -18.95 -3.93
N ALA A 71 -5.04 -19.82 -3.72
CA ALA A 71 -4.28 -19.88 -2.48
C ALA A 71 -3.47 -18.59 -2.17
N TYR A 72 -3.22 -17.74 -3.18
CA TYR A 72 -2.48 -16.49 -3.00
C TYR A 72 -3.39 -15.27 -2.79
N ARG A 73 -4.66 -15.34 -3.21
CA ARG A 73 -5.64 -14.25 -3.05
C ARG A 73 -6.37 -14.36 -1.73
#